data_AF-X0Y1Q4-F1
#
_entry.id   AF-X0Y1Q4-F1
#
_cell.length_a   1.000
_cell.length_b   1.000
_cell.length_c   1.000
_cell.angle_alpha   90.00
_cell.angle_beta   90.00
_cell.angle_gamma   90.00
#
_symmetry.space_group_name_H-M   'P 1'
#
loop_
_entity.id
_entity.type
_entity.pdbx_description
1 polymer ?
#
loop_
_entity_poly.entity_id
_entity_poly.type
_entity_poly.pdbx_seq_one_letter_code
_entity_poly.pdbx_strand_id
1 'polypeptide(L)'
;DGTPVSNFYTTTHAVGSYNYYCAISETTNYESASENGLLTITELAEEKNTTILTLTATPSWTNIYPTETTVSCTANHDEATPALYLDGVPVSNSYTTTHDIGSYNYYCAISETTNYESASENGLLSITSTGKSTATLTLTATPSWTNTYPTETTVNCTANHDEASPVLYVNGASVSNNFYTTTHAGGSYYYYCT
;
A
#
# COMPACT_ATOMS: atom_id res chain seq x y z
N ASP A 1 -61.18 17.13 8.39
CA ASP A 1 -62.44 17.20 9.15
C ASP A 1 -62.15 17.57 10.60
N GLY A 2 -62.35 18.85 10.92
CA GLY A 2 -62.00 19.43 12.21
C GLY A 2 -63.14 19.27 13.21
N THR A 3 -63.06 18.26 14.08
CA THR A 3 -63.88 18.19 15.28
C THR A 3 -63.34 19.20 16.29
N PRO A 4 -64.16 20.14 16.81
CA PRO A 4 -63.72 21.09 17.82
C PRO A 4 -63.33 20.33 19.09
N VAL A 5 -62.11 20.57 19.56
CA VAL A 5 -61.55 20.02 20.80
C VAL A 5 -61.41 21.13 21.84
N SER A 6 -61.39 20.78 23.12
CA SER A 6 -61.36 21.73 24.24
C SER A 6 -60.08 22.59 24.21
N ASN A 7 -60.07 23.68 25.00
CA ASN A 7 -58.98 24.66 25.07
C ASN A 7 -57.60 24.09 25.45
N PHE A 8 -57.53 22.79 25.79
CA PHE A 8 -56.30 22.02 25.93
C PHE A 8 -56.46 20.67 25.21
N TYR A 9 -55.74 20.49 24.10
CA TYR A 9 -55.71 19.26 23.32
C TYR A 9 -54.31 18.64 23.37
N THR A 10 -54.21 17.43 23.91
CA THR A 10 -52.99 16.61 23.89
C THR A 10 -53.24 15.33 23.12
N THR A 11 -52.33 15.01 22.19
CA THR A 11 -52.39 13.78 21.41
C THR A 11 -50.98 13.41 20.93
N THR A 12 -50.81 12.15 20.53
CA THR A 12 -49.58 11.65 19.91
C THR A 12 -49.79 11.54 18.41
N HIS A 13 -48.87 12.09 17.64
CA HIS A 13 -48.91 12.07 16.18
C HIS A 13 -47.84 11.14 15.62
N ALA A 14 -48.12 10.53 14.47
CA ALA A 14 -47.11 9.84 13.68
C ALA A 14 -46.25 10.86 12.91
N VAL A 15 -45.30 10.37 12.12
CA VAL A 15 -44.53 11.19 11.19
C VAL A 15 -45.47 11.78 10.14
N GLY A 16 -45.31 13.08 9.87
CA GLY A 16 -46.12 13.79 8.90
C GLY A 16 -46.30 15.27 9.23
N SER A 17 -47.13 15.94 8.43
CA SER A 17 -47.50 17.34 8.63
C SER A 17 -48.94 17.45 9.05
N TYR A 18 -49.19 18.18 10.13
CA TYR A 18 -50.50 18.36 10.75
C TYR A 18 -50.81 19.85 10.82
N ASN A 19 -51.91 20.26 10.18
CA ASN A 19 -52.36 21.65 10.21
C ASN A 19 -53.40 21.82 11.33
N TYR A 20 -53.15 22.75 12.25
CA TYR A 20 -54.05 23.10 13.33
C TYR A 20 -54.71 24.44 13.05
N TYR A 21 -55.97 24.53 13.40
CA TYR A 21 -56.80 25.71 13.21
C TYR A 21 -57.44 26.09 14.53
N CYS A 22 -57.21 27.33 14.96
CA CYS A 22 -57.89 27.93 16.10
C CYS A 22 -58.77 29.06 15.60
N ALA A 23 -60.04 29.08 16.00
CA ALA A 23 -60.94 30.16 15.66
C ALA A 23 -61.92 30.47 16.78
N ILE A 24 -62.27 31.74 16.89
CA ILE A 24 -63.35 32.25 17.73
C ILE A 24 -64.41 32.87 16.82
N SER A 25 -65.68 32.62 17.15
CA SER A 25 -66.80 33.25 16.47
C SER A 25 -67.00 34.69 16.96
N GLU A 26 -67.57 35.52 16.09
CA GLU A 26 -67.97 36.89 16.44
C GLU A 26 -68.96 36.89 17.63
N THR A 27 -68.86 37.92 18.46
CA THR A 27 -69.80 38.20 19.56
C THR A 27 -70.36 39.60 19.40
N THR A 28 -71.30 39.98 20.27
CA THR A 28 -71.89 41.34 20.26
C THR A 28 -70.85 42.46 20.38
N ASN A 29 -69.68 42.19 20.97
CA ASN A 29 -68.67 43.21 21.25
C ASN A 29 -67.31 42.99 20.56
N TYR A 30 -67.12 41.87 19.84
CA TYR A 30 -65.81 41.50 19.25
C TYR A 30 -66.00 40.73 17.94
N GLU A 31 -65.22 41.09 16.91
CA GLU A 31 -65.15 40.39 15.62
C GLU A 31 -64.60 38.96 15.76
N SER A 32 -64.95 38.08 14.82
CA SER A 32 -64.36 36.75 14.73
C SER A 32 -62.86 36.82 14.40
N ALA A 33 -62.09 35.85 14.87
CA ALA A 33 -60.68 35.73 14.53
C ALA A 33 -60.30 34.26 14.34
N SER A 34 -59.27 34.02 13.54
CA SER A 34 -58.70 32.68 13.36
C SER A 34 -57.21 32.73 13.07
N GLU A 35 -56.50 31.70 13.50
CA GLU A 35 -55.07 31.50 13.27
C GLU A 35 -54.82 30.02 12.90
N ASN A 36 -53.80 29.76 12.09
CA ASN A 36 -53.37 28.40 11.77
C ASN A 36 -51.89 28.17 12.11
N GLY A 37 -51.56 26.92 12.41
CA GLY A 37 -50.20 26.49 12.71
C GLY A 37 -49.92 25.14 12.07
N LEU A 38 -48.79 25.04 11.36
CA LEU A 38 -48.31 23.79 10.78
C LEU A 38 -47.33 23.12 11.75
N LEU A 39 -47.69 21.94 12.25
CA LEU A 39 -46.78 21.06 12.97
C LEU A 39 -46.19 20.05 11.98
N THR A 40 -44.87 19.95 11.94
CA THR A 40 -44.17 18.92 11.17
C THR A 40 -43.44 17.99 12.13
N ILE A 41 -43.72 16.70 12.03
CA ILE A 41 -43.05 15.63 12.75
C ILE A 41 -42.28 14.79 11.73
N THR A 42 -40.96 14.73 11.88
CA THR A 42 -40.07 13.96 11.02
C THR A 42 -39.61 12.68 11.72
N GLU A 43 -39.22 11.67 10.94
CA GLU A 43 -38.50 10.52 11.51
C GLU A 43 -37.17 10.98 12.11
N LEU A 44 -36.78 10.37 13.22
CA LEU A 44 -35.42 10.48 13.71
C LEU A 44 -34.57 9.58 12.81
N ALA A 45 -33.66 10.17 12.03
CA ALA A 45 -32.64 9.37 11.35
C ALA A 45 -31.75 8.73 12.44
N GLU A 46 -31.68 7.39 12.46
CA GLU A 46 -30.71 6.71 13.30
C GLU A 46 -29.31 7.02 12.73
N GLU A 47 -28.48 7.73 13.51
CA GLU A 47 -27.08 7.95 13.15
C GLU A 47 -26.33 6.62 13.18
N LYS A 48 -25.76 6.22 12.04
CA LYS A 48 -24.89 5.05 11.96
C LYS A 48 -23.57 5.33 12.64
N ASN A 49 -22.99 4.29 13.23
CA ASN A 49 -21.65 4.36 13.78
C ASN A 49 -20.60 4.47 12.65
N THR A 50 -19.52 5.18 12.91
CA THR A 50 -18.40 5.26 11.98
C THR A 50 -17.67 3.92 11.89
N THR A 51 -17.46 3.45 10.66
CA THR A 51 -16.62 2.28 10.38
C THR A 51 -15.15 2.69 10.30
N ILE A 52 -14.29 1.95 11.00
CA ILE A 52 -12.84 2.13 10.95
C ILE A 52 -12.24 0.87 10.36
N LEU A 53 -11.53 1.02 9.24
CA LEU A 53 -10.75 -0.05 8.62
C LEU A 53 -9.31 0.01 9.09
N THR A 54 -8.73 -1.15 9.35
CA THR A 54 -7.30 -1.30 9.65
C THR A 54 -6.68 -2.17 8.57
N LEU A 55 -5.84 -1.56 7.73
CA LEU A 55 -5.09 -2.22 6.67
C LEU A 55 -3.64 -2.41 7.11
N THR A 56 -3.15 -3.64 7.09
CA THR A 56 -1.79 -3.98 7.56
C THR A 56 -1.04 -4.81 6.55
N ALA A 57 0.29 -4.63 6.51
CA ALA A 57 1.22 -5.46 5.75
C ALA A 57 2.30 -6.03 6.68
N THR A 58 2.50 -7.34 6.63
CA THR A 58 3.52 -8.06 7.40
C THR A 58 4.51 -8.70 6.41
N PRO A 59 5.84 -8.49 6.53
CA PRO A 59 6.51 -7.84 7.67
C PRO A 59 6.48 -6.31 7.68
N SER A 60 6.32 -5.65 6.52
CA SER A 60 6.25 -4.20 6.40
C SER A 60 5.59 -3.79 5.08
N TRP A 61 5.21 -2.51 4.96
CA TRP A 61 4.82 -1.87 3.68
C TRP A 61 6.02 -1.59 2.77
N THR A 62 7.26 -1.81 3.23
CA THR A 62 8.46 -1.73 2.41
C THR A 62 9.36 -2.92 2.71
N ASN A 63 9.60 -3.76 1.71
CA ASN A 63 10.39 -4.98 1.83
C ASN A 63 11.46 -5.09 0.73
N ILE A 64 12.39 -6.02 0.92
CA ILE A 64 13.45 -6.32 -0.06
C ILE A 64 13.11 -7.65 -0.76
N TYR A 65 13.25 -7.71 -2.08
CA TYR A 65 13.04 -8.93 -2.84
C TYR A 65 14.11 -9.99 -2.53
N PRO A 66 13.74 -11.29 -2.40
CA PRO A 66 12.38 -11.81 -2.32
C PRO A 66 11.90 -11.85 -0.85
N THR A 67 10.82 -11.15 -0.53
CA THR A 67 10.15 -11.24 0.78
C THR A 67 8.68 -11.58 0.57
N GLU A 68 8.24 -12.69 1.16
CA GLU A 68 6.82 -13.01 1.25
C GLU A 68 6.13 -11.98 2.15
N THR A 69 5.06 -11.37 1.65
CA THR A 69 4.30 -10.34 2.36
C THR A 69 2.85 -10.78 2.49
N THR A 70 2.27 -10.61 3.67
CA THR A 70 0.84 -10.80 3.93
C THR A 70 0.18 -9.45 4.16
N VAL A 71 -0.85 -9.15 3.38
CA VAL A 71 -1.71 -7.98 3.57
C VAL A 71 -3.08 -8.42 4.08
N SER A 72 -3.60 -7.73 5.09
CA SER A 72 -4.91 -8.01 5.69
C SER A 72 -5.66 -6.73 6.00
N CYS A 73 -6.98 -6.80 5.93
CA CYS A 73 -7.85 -5.69 6.29
C CYS A 73 -8.96 -6.15 7.25
N THR A 74 -9.18 -5.39 8.32
CA THR A 74 -10.20 -5.67 9.33
C THR A 74 -11.04 -4.42 9.63
N ALA A 75 -12.32 -4.60 9.95
CA ALA A 75 -13.18 -3.54 10.46
C ALA A 75 -13.24 -3.56 11.99
N ASN A 76 -13.67 -2.45 12.60
CA ASN A 76 -13.94 -2.34 14.04
C ASN A 76 -15.28 -2.98 14.48
N HIS A 77 -15.97 -3.66 13.57
CA HIS A 77 -17.24 -4.38 13.79
C HIS A 77 -17.30 -5.62 12.90
N ASP A 78 -18.30 -6.48 13.12
CA ASP A 78 -18.49 -7.77 12.45
C ASP A 78 -19.76 -7.88 11.58
N GLU A 79 -20.58 -6.81 11.49
CA GLU A 79 -21.78 -6.79 10.61
C GLU A 79 -21.51 -7.01 9.12
N ALA A 80 -20.29 -6.72 8.67
CA ALA A 80 -19.84 -6.99 7.32
C ALA A 80 -18.35 -7.33 7.30
N THR A 81 -17.89 -8.00 6.25
CA THR A 81 -16.49 -8.35 6.05
C THR A 81 -15.86 -7.43 4.99
N PRO A 82 -14.69 -6.82 5.26
CA PRO A 82 -14.01 -6.00 4.26
C PRO A 82 -13.51 -6.82 3.06
N ALA A 83 -13.66 -6.26 1.86
CA ALA A 83 -13.09 -6.78 0.62
C ALA A 83 -11.72 -6.13 0.35
N LEU A 84 -10.73 -6.95 -0.03
CA LEU A 84 -9.38 -6.51 -0.35
C LEU A 84 -9.14 -6.59 -1.87
N TYR A 85 -8.47 -5.58 -2.40
CA TYR A 85 -8.13 -5.45 -3.81
C TYR A 85 -6.64 -5.13 -3.95
N LEU A 86 -6.00 -5.74 -4.95
CA LEU A 86 -4.64 -5.45 -5.38
C LEU A 86 -4.71 -4.85 -6.79
N ASP A 87 -4.27 -3.61 -6.94
CA ASP A 87 -4.27 -2.86 -8.21
C ASP A 87 -5.66 -2.87 -8.90
N GLY A 88 -6.72 -2.80 -8.08
CA GLY A 88 -8.12 -2.83 -8.53
C GLY A 88 -8.70 -4.22 -8.77
N VAL A 89 -7.90 -5.29 -8.64
CA VAL A 89 -8.36 -6.68 -8.78
C VAL A 89 -8.67 -7.28 -7.41
N PRO A 90 -9.84 -7.90 -7.19
CA PRO A 90 -10.17 -8.52 -5.92
C PRO A 90 -9.22 -9.68 -5.59
N VAL A 91 -8.77 -9.73 -4.34
CA VAL A 91 -7.93 -10.80 -3.78
C VAL A 91 -8.55 -11.34 -2.49
N SER A 92 -7.97 -12.42 -1.94
CA SER A 92 -8.39 -12.92 -0.63
C SER A 92 -8.09 -11.90 0.48
N ASN A 93 -8.78 -12.00 1.61
CA ASN A 93 -8.48 -11.21 2.81
C ASN A 93 -8.34 -12.18 4.00
N SER A 94 -7.15 -12.51 4.50
CA SER A 94 -5.82 -12.00 4.12
C SER A 94 -5.29 -12.50 2.75
N TYR A 95 -4.29 -11.80 2.19
CA TYR A 95 -3.60 -12.16 0.96
C TYR A 95 -2.08 -12.25 1.19
N THR A 96 -1.50 -13.42 0.92
CA THR A 96 -0.06 -13.68 1.08
C THR A 96 0.57 -13.99 -0.26
N THR A 97 1.64 -13.28 -0.62
CA THR A 97 2.39 -13.52 -1.86
C THR A 97 3.82 -13.00 -1.79
N THR A 98 4.69 -13.49 -2.67
CA THR A 98 6.00 -12.90 -2.95
C THR A 98 5.93 -12.13 -4.25
N HIS A 99 5.96 -10.80 -4.14
CA HIS A 99 5.91 -9.89 -5.27
C HIS A 99 7.28 -9.65 -5.89
N ASP A 100 7.31 -9.35 -7.18
CA ASP A 100 8.51 -8.84 -7.85
C ASP A 100 8.84 -7.40 -7.42
N ILE A 101 10.03 -6.91 -7.78
CA ILE A 101 10.44 -5.52 -7.52
C ILE A 101 9.43 -4.56 -8.17
N GLY A 102 8.86 -3.66 -7.36
CA GLY A 102 7.81 -2.76 -7.82
C GLY A 102 7.02 -2.12 -6.68
N SER A 103 5.90 -1.49 -7.03
CA SER A 103 4.94 -0.92 -6.09
C SER A 103 3.54 -1.43 -6.39
N TYR A 104 2.82 -1.80 -5.34
CA TYR A 104 1.54 -2.50 -5.42
C TYR A 104 0.50 -1.77 -4.56
N ASN A 105 -0.60 -1.36 -5.16
CA ASN A 105 -1.64 -0.60 -4.47
C ASN A 105 -2.69 -1.56 -3.88
N TYR A 106 -2.73 -1.65 -2.56
CA TYR A 106 -3.77 -2.35 -1.85
C TYR A 106 -4.90 -1.39 -1.48
N TYR A 107 -6.12 -1.78 -1.83
CA TYR A 107 -7.34 -1.05 -1.49
C TYR A 107 -8.26 -1.97 -0.71
N CYS A 108 -8.77 -1.50 0.41
CA CYS A 108 -9.75 -2.19 1.21
C CYS A 108 -11.03 -1.37 1.31
N ALA A 109 -12.19 -2.03 1.16
CA ALA A 109 -13.48 -1.38 1.32
C ALA A 109 -14.48 -2.30 2.03
N ILE A 110 -15.43 -1.69 2.72
CA ILE A 110 -16.57 -2.34 3.35
C ILE A 110 -17.84 -1.54 3.08
N SER A 111 -18.91 -2.24 2.71
CA SER A 111 -20.20 -1.62 2.44
C SER A 111 -20.89 -1.19 3.74
N GLU A 112 -21.75 -0.17 3.61
CA GLU A 112 -22.64 0.26 4.68
C GLU A 112 -23.56 -0.89 5.14
N THR A 113 -23.85 -0.93 6.43
CA THR A 113 -24.73 -1.92 7.08
C THR A 113 -25.90 -1.21 7.75
N THR A 114 -26.70 -1.92 8.54
CA THR A 114 -27.79 -1.30 9.29
C THR A 114 -27.25 -0.26 10.28
N ASN A 115 -26.19 -0.60 11.03
CA ASN A 115 -25.71 0.25 12.12
C ASN A 115 -24.38 0.97 11.84
N TYR A 116 -23.72 0.71 10.70
CA TYR A 116 -22.41 1.27 10.39
C TYR A 116 -22.32 1.83 8.97
N GLU A 117 -21.61 2.96 8.83
CA GLU A 117 -21.35 3.62 7.54
C GLU A 117 -20.40 2.80 6.65
N SER A 118 -20.40 3.03 5.33
CA SER A 118 -19.35 2.47 4.46
C SER A 118 -17.99 3.10 4.74
N ALA A 119 -16.90 2.36 4.53
CA ALA A 119 -15.54 2.90 4.65
C ALA A 119 -14.59 2.29 3.62
N SER A 120 -13.47 2.97 3.39
CA SER A 120 -12.37 2.47 2.57
C SER A 120 -11.01 2.99 3.04
N GLU A 121 -9.97 2.19 2.84
CA GLU A 121 -8.58 2.48 3.21
C GLU A 121 -7.63 1.98 2.12
N ASN A 122 -6.46 2.62 1.94
CA ASN A 122 -5.48 2.22 0.94
C ASN A 122 -4.05 2.18 1.48
N GLY A 123 -3.23 1.30 0.93
CA GLY A 123 -1.82 1.13 1.32
C GLY A 123 -0.95 0.78 0.13
N LEU A 124 0.22 1.41 0.03
CA LEU A 124 1.18 1.15 -1.03
C LEU A 124 2.30 0.23 -0.53
N LEU A 125 2.34 -1.00 -1.02
CA LEU A 125 3.43 -1.94 -0.75
C LEU A 125 4.57 -1.70 -1.74
N SER A 126 5.78 -1.46 -1.24
CA SER A 126 6.99 -1.27 -2.04
C SER A 126 7.96 -2.43 -1.87
N ILE A 127 8.35 -3.06 -2.97
CA ILE A 127 9.35 -4.12 -3.03
C ILE A 127 10.57 -3.59 -3.77
N THR A 128 11.71 -3.58 -3.07
CA THR A 128 12.99 -3.05 -3.58
C THR A 128 14.02 -4.17 -3.69
N SER A 129 15.09 -3.98 -4.47
CA SER A 129 16.27 -4.83 -4.39
C SER A 129 17.25 -4.29 -3.34
N THR A 130 17.97 -5.17 -2.65
CA THR A 130 19.23 -4.77 -2.01
C THR A 130 20.12 -4.17 -3.10
N GLY A 131 20.58 -2.92 -2.91
CA GLY A 131 21.37 -2.22 -3.93
C GLY A 131 22.52 -3.07 -4.45
N LYS A 132 22.84 -2.97 -5.75
CA LYS A 132 23.99 -3.67 -6.32
C LYS A 132 25.28 -3.17 -5.67
N SER A 133 26.07 -4.06 -5.09
CA SER A 133 27.44 -3.74 -4.69
C SER A 133 28.30 -3.46 -5.92
N THR A 134 29.23 -2.50 -5.83
CA THR A 134 30.18 -2.23 -6.91
C THR A 134 31.12 -3.43 -7.08
N ALA A 135 31.14 -4.01 -8.28
CA ALA A 135 32.12 -5.04 -8.64
C ALA A 135 33.50 -4.40 -8.86
N THR A 136 34.55 -5.03 -8.36
CA THR A 136 35.93 -4.61 -8.59
C THR A 136 36.80 -5.78 -9.01
N LEU A 137 37.63 -5.57 -10.03
CA LEU A 137 38.64 -6.53 -10.48
C LEU A 137 40.01 -6.14 -9.90
N THR A 138 40.75 -7.13 -9.44
CA THR A 138 42.10 -6.97 -8.91
C THR A 138 43.06 -7.79 -9.75
N LEU A 139 44.16 -7.16 -10.18
CA LEU A 139 45.23 -7.80 -10.94
C LEU A 139 46.50 -7.83 -10.09
N THR A 140 47.09 -9.01 -9.92
CA THR A 140 48.31 -9.21 -9.12
C THR A 140 49.37 -9.94 -9.92
N ALA A 141 50.64 -9.65 -9.65
CA ALA A 141 51.78 -10.33 -10.26
C ALA A 141 52.75 -10.79 -9.16
N THR A 142 53.15 -12.06 -9.21
CA THR A 142 54.10 -12.68 -8.28
C THR A 142 55.31 -13.20 -9.08
N PRO A 143 56.56 -12.85 -8.73
CA PRO A 143 56.96 -12.12 -7.52
C PRO A 143 56.73 -10.59 -7.60
N SER A 144 56.73 -9.98 -8.78
CA SER A 144 56.36 -8.57 -8.96
C SER A 144 55.98 -8.25 -10.41
N TRP A 145 55.58 -7.01 -10.69
CA TRP A 145 55.37 -6.50 -12.06
C TRP A 145 56.68 -6.24 -12.83
N THR A 146 57.83 -6.21 -12.15
CA THR A 146 59.15 -5.94 -12.75
C THR A 146 60.14 -7.01 -12.28
N ASN A 147 60.44 -7.98 -13.14
CA ASN A 147 61.32 -9.10 -12.79
C ASN A 147 62.54 -9.16 -13.72
N THR A 148 63.66 -9.68 -13.19
CA THR A 148 64.87 -9.92 -13.99
C THR A 148 64.78 -11.25 -14.73
N TYR A 149 65.10 -11.30 -16.01
CA TYR A 149 65.12 -12.55 -16.76
C TYR A 149 66.21 -13.51 -16.22
N PRO A 150 65.95 -14.83 -16.08
CA PRO A 150 64.72 -15.57 -16.38
C PRO A 150 63.85 -15.88 -15.14
N THR A 151 63.08 -14.90 -14.66
CA THR A 151 62.12 -15.13 -13.55
C THR A 151 60.77 -15.61 -14.09
N GLU A 152 60.28 -16.74 -13.58
CA GLU A 152 58.90 -17.16 -13.76
C GLU A 152 57.97 -16.19 -13.03
N THR A 153 56.93 -15.72 -13.71
CA THR A 153 55.95 -14.78 -13.16
C THR A 153 54.57 -15.36 -13.28
N THR A 154 53.79 -15.26 -12.21
CA THR A 154 52.36 -15.59 -12.19
C THR A 154 51.56 -14.31 -12.11
N VAL A 155 50.70 -14.06 -13.09
CA VAL A 155 49.70 -13.00 -13.05
C VAL A 155 48.34 -13.61 -12.77
N ASN A 156 47.60 -13.01 -11.84
CA ASN A 156 46.27 -13.47 -11.44
C ASN A 156 45.26 -12.33 -11.51
N CYS A 157 44.04 -12.63 -11.97
CA CYS A 157 42.90 -11.74 -11.90
C CYS A 157 41.79 -12.33 -11.02
N THR A 158 41.28 -11.51 -10.10
CA THR A 158 40.19 -11.89 -9.20
C THR A 158 39.13 -10.80 -9.15
N ALA A 159 37.86 -11.19 -9.08
CA ALA A 159 36.76 -10.31 -8.70
C ALA A 159 36.59 -10.28 -7.18
N ASN A 160 35.94 -9.25 -6.64
CA ASN A 160 35.58 -9.16 -5.23
C ASN A 160 34.35 -9.99 -4.83
N HIS A 161 33.81 -10.81 -5.76
CA HIS A 161 32.69 -11.70 -5.53
C HIS A 161 32.79 -12.93 -6.45
N ASP A 162 32.15 -14.03 -6.07
CA ASP A 162 32.27 -15.32 -6.76
C ASP A 162 31.29 -15.50 -7.93
N GLU A 163 30.35 -14.56 -8.11
CA GLU A 163 29.39 -14.59 -9.24
C GLU A 163 30.02 -14.08 -10.56
N ALA A 164 31.20 -13.45 -10.50
CA ALA A 164 31.93 -13.01 -11.69
C ALA A 164 32.85 -14.12 -12.20
N SER A 165 32.97 -14.22 -13.53
CA SER A 165 33.95 -15.08 -14.20
C SER A 165 35.01 -14.20 -14.88
N PRO A 166 35.99 -13.67 -14.12
CA PRO A 166 36.99 -12.76 -14.66
C PRO A 166 37.86 -13.43 -15.72
N VAL A 167 38.14 -12.71 -16.80
CA VAL A 167 38.99 -13.18 -17.91
C VAL A 167 40.28 -12.36 -17.92
N LEU A 168 41.42 -13.05 -17.79
CA LEU A 168 42.74 -12.45 -17.90
C LEU A 168 43.19 -12.41 -19.36
N TYR A 169 43.76 -11.28 -19.78
CA TYR A 169 44.34 -11.11 -21.11
C TYR A 169 45.83 -10.78 -21.03
N VAL A 170 46.59 -11.31 -21.98
CA VAL A 170 48.02 -11.02 -22.18
C VAL A 170 48.22 -10.58 -23.62
N ASN A 171 48.70 -9.36 -23.83
CA ASN A 171 48.88 -8.75 -25.15
C ASN A 171 47.62 -8.85 -26.05
N GLY A 172 46.44 -8.77 -25.44
CA GLY A 172 45.16 -8.85 -26.14
C GLY A 172 44.62 -10.27 -26.37
N ALA A 173 45.37 -11.33 -26.05
CA ALA A 173 44.89 -12.70 -26.11
C ALA A 173 44.36 -13.15 -24.74
N SER A 174 43.17 -13.74 -24.70
CA SER A 174 42.62 -14.34 -23.47
C SER A 174 43.42 -15.57 -23.06
N VAL A 175 43.71 -15.69 -21.78
CA VAL A 175 44.25 -16.93 -21.21
C VAL A 175 43.10 -17.83 -20.74
N SER A 176 43.32 -19.15 -20.75
CA SER A 176 42.28 -20.14 -20.47
C SER A 176 41.75 -20.10 -19.03
N ASN A 177 42.54 -19.54 -18.11
CA ASN A 177 42.18 -19.35 -16.71
C ASN A 177 42.36 -17.88 -16.34
N ASN A 178 41.78 -17.46 -15.22
CA ASN A 178 42.04 -16.14 -14.63
C ASN A 178 43.46 -16.00 -14.04
N PHE A 179 44.32 -17.00 -14.21
CA PHE A 179 45.74 -16.96 -13.87
C PHE A 179 46.60 -17.42 -15.05
N TYR A 180 47.80 -16.85 -15.15
CA TYR A 180 48.77 -17.18 -16.19
C TYR A 180 50.18 -17.18 -15.60
N THR A 181 50.88 -18.31 -15.72
CA THR A 181 52.25 -18.49 -15.23
C THR A 181 53.17 -18.79 -16.40
N THR A 182 54.22 -17.99 -16.57
CA THR A 182 55.22 -18.21 -17.62
C THR A 182 56.55 -17.52 -17.31
N THR A 183 57.62 -17.97 -17.94
CA THR A 183 58.88 -17.22 -18.06
C THR A 183 58.86 -16.44 -19.36
N HIS A 184 58.77 -15.12 -19.28
CA HIS A 184 58.81 -14.25 -20.45
C HIS A 184 60.25 -13.93 -20.86
N ALA A 185 60.49 -13.82 -22.17
CA ALA A 185 61.71 -13.18 -22.67
C ALA A 185 61.75 -11.70 -22.25
N GLY A 186 62.95 -11.11 -22.20
CA GLY A 186 63.10 -9.69 -21.84
C GLY A 186 62.24 -8.77 -22.72
N GLY A 187 61.45 -7.89 -22.08
CA GLY A 187 60.50 -7.01 -22.76
C GLY A 187 59.35 -6.58 -21.85
N SER A 188 58.37 -5.88 -22.43
CA SER A 188 57.14 -5.47 -21.75
C SER A 188 55.95 -6.26 -22.29
N TYR A 189 55.06 -6.68 -21.38
CA TYR A 189 53.85 -7.43 -21.68
C TYR A 189 52.66 -6.70 -21.05
N TYR A 190 51.57 -6.57 -21.80
CA TYR A 190 50.38 -5.86 -21.34
C TYR A 190 49.36 -6.84 -20.78
N TYR A 191 48.99 -6.64 -19.52
CA TYR A 191 48.00 -7.44 -18.80
C TYR A 191 46.79 -6.59 -18.46
N TYR A 192 45.59 -7.12 -18.68
CA TYR A 192 44.35 -6.52 -18.21
C TYR A 192 43.32 -7.60 -17.91
N CYS A 193 42.31 -7.22 -17.14
CA CYS A 193 41.23 -8.12 -16.76
C CYS A 193 39.87 -7.51 -17.08
N THR A 194 38.93 -8.36 -17.46
CA THR A 194 37.53 -8.02 -17.75
C THR A 194 36.58 -8.96 -17.06
#